data_AF-A0A392P9J7-F1
#
_entry.id   AF-A0A392P9J7-F1
#
_cell.length_a   1.000
_cell.length_b   1.000
_cell.length_c   1.000
_cell.angle_alpha   90.00
_cell.angle_beta   90.00
_cell.angle_gamma   90.00
#
_symmetry.space_group_name_H-M   'P 1'
#
loop_
_entity.id
_entity.type
_entity.pdbx_description
1 polymer ?
#
loop_
_entity_poly.entity_id
_entity_poly.type
_entity_poly.pdbx_seq_one_letter_code
_entity_poly.pdbx_strand_id
1 'polypeptide(L)'
;MLGECRSLLVDFVLQPNISDKWVWRHDIVGGYTVKGVYNVLTTMDSPSVDATTDLIWHKQVPLKVSILAWRLLRNRLPTKENLATRHIISHDTQFCVAGCGGLETAHHLFLSCPIFAPLWCLVRSWISISLADPELFQEHFVQFIHSSRGLRARRSFLQLIWLCCI
;
A
#
# COMPACT_ATOMS: atom_id res chain seq x y z
N MET A 1 14.74 13.50 18.70
CA MET A 1 14.73 14.48 17.59
C MET A 1 16.01 15.32 17.52
N LEU A 2 16.37 16.13 18.53
CA LEU A 2 17.63 16.93 18.51
C LEU A 2 18.93 16.09 18.39
N GLY A 3 18.97 14.91 19.04
CA GLY A 3 20.13 14.01 18.97
C GLY A 3 20.40 13.40 17.59
N GLU A 4 19.33 13.12 16.83
CA GLU A 4 19.42 12.55 15.47
C GLU A 4 19.83 13.61 14.44
N CYS A 5 19.37 14.85 14.59
CA CYS A 5 19.85 15.96 13.77
C CYS A 5 21.34 16.23 14.01
N ARG A 6 21.81 16.07 15.26
CA ARG A 6 23.23 16.27 15.61
C ARG A 6 24.12 15.21 14.97
N SER A 7 23.71 13.94 14.94
CA SER A 7 24.50 12.87 14.31
C SER A 7 24.62 13.03 12.80
N LEU A 8 23.58 13.53 12.13
CA LEU A 8 23.62 13.82 10.68
C LEU A 8 24.58 14.96 10.29
N LEU A 9 24.99 15.80 11.25
CA LEU A 9 25.85 16.96 11.03
C LEU A 9 27.28 16.77 11.56
N VAL A 10 27.60 15.64 12.19
CA VAL A 10 28.95 15.40 12.78
C VAL A 10 30.05 15.48 11.72
N ASP A 11 29.78 14.99 10.51
CA ASP A 11 30.74 14.97 9.41
C ASP A 11 30.55 16.13 8.42
N PHE A 12 29.68 17.10 8.73
CA PHE A 12 29.36 18.19 7.83
C PHE A 12 30.23 19.42 8.11
N VAL A 13 31.15 19.73 7.20
CA VAL A 13 31.99 20.93 7.27
C VAL A 13 31.33 22.07 6.48
N LEU A 14 30.87 23.10 7.19
CA LEU A 14 30.33 24.31 6.57
C LEU A 14 31.44 25.06 5.82
N GLN A 15 31.16 25.44 4.57
CA GLN A 15 32.07 26.17 3.70
C GLN A 15 31.58 27.63 3.59
N PRO A 16 32.11 28.58 4.39
CA PRO A 16 31.52 29.91 4.58
C PRO A 16 31.49 30.80 3.32
N ASN A 17 32.26 30.46 2.29
CA ASN A 17 32.32 31.19 1.02
C ASN A 17 31.72 30.41 -0.16
N ILE A 18 31.02 29.31 0.10
CA ILE A 18 30.34 28.53 -0.93
C ILE A 18 28.83 28.67 -0.71
N SER A 19 28.14 29.14 -1.75
CA SER A 19 26.68 29.18 -1.74
C SER A 19 26.10 27.77 -1.84
N ASP A 20 25.05 27.51 -1.07
CA ASP A 20 24.33 26.24 -1.11
C ASP A 20 23.77 25.98 -2.52
N LYS A 21 23.87 24.73 -2.95
CA LYS A 21 23.37 24.28 -4.24
C LYS A 21 22.52 23.04 -4.09
N TRP A 22 21.46 22.95 -4.87
CA TRP A 22 20.68 21.74 -5.01
C TRP A 22 21.53 20.66 -5.67
N VAL A 23 21.75 19.56 -4.97
CA VAL A 23 22.48 18.41 -5.51
C VAL A 23 21.51 17.25 -5.71
N TRP A 24 21.55 16.66 -6.90
CA TRP A 24 20.80 15.45 -7.16
C TRP A 24 21.52 14.25 -6.54
N ARG A 25 20.92 13.62 -5.53
CA ARG A 25 21.58 12.56 -4.75
C ARG A 25 21.99 11.34 -5.60
N HIS A 26 21.23 11.04 -6.66
CA HIS A 26 21.51 9.89 -7.52
C HIS A 26 22.60 10.16 -8.57
N ASP A 27 22.98 11.41 -8.79
CA ASP A 27 24.13 11.78 -9.61
C ASP A 27 24.65 13.17 -9.18
N ILE A 28 25.64 13.15 -8.27
CA ILE A 28 26.24 14.37 -7.71
C ILE A 28 27.13 15.10 -8.72
N VAL A 29 27.53 14.45 -9.81
CA VAL A 29 28.45 15.01 -10.82
C VAL A 29 27.66 15.51 -12.03
N GLY A 30 26.82 14.67 -12.62
CA GLY A 30 25.98 14.99 -13.77
C GLY A 30 24.69 15.74 -13.42
N GLY A 31 24.33 15.78 -12.13
CA GLY A 31 23.17 16.52 -11.64
C GLY A 31 21.83 15.89 -12.03
N TYR A 32 20.76 16.69 -11.95
CA TYR A 32 19.42 16.24 -12.32
C TYR A 32 19.30 16.11 -13.84
N THR A 33 18.86 14.95 -14.31
CA THR A 33 18.42 14.77 -15.71
C THR A 33 17.14 13.95 -15.73
N VAL A 34 16.25 14.26 -16.67
CA VAL A 34 15.00 13.49 -16.88
C VAL A 34 15.32 12.02 -17.14
N LYS A 35 16.37 11.74 -17.91
CA LYS A 35 16.86 10.38 -18.17
C LYS A 35 17.32 9.68 -16.89
N GLY A 36 18.12 10.35 -16.06
CA GLY A 36 18.60 9.79 -14.79
C GLY A 36 17.46 9.48 -13.83
N VAL A 37 16.48 10.38 -13.72
CA VAL A 37 15.27 10.17 -12.92
C VAL A 37 14.48 8.99 -13.45
N TYR A 38 14.25 8.93 -14.76
CA TYR A 38 13.52 7.82 -15.37
C TYR A 38 14.20 6.48 -15.09
N ASN A 39 15.52 6.41 -15.26
CA ASN A 39 16.30 5.20 -14.92
C ASN A 39 16.13 4.82 -13.45
N VAL A 40 16.22 5.77 -12.51
CA VAL A 40 16.04 5.49 -11.09
C VAL A 40 14.62 4.94 -10.84
N LEU A 41 13.61 5.57 -11.43
CA LEU A 41 12.21 5.16 -11.24
C LEU A 41 11.89 3.80 -11.84
N THR A 42 12.53 3.41 -12.94
CA THR A 42 12.30 2.12 -13.62
C THR A 42 13.25 1.00 -13.17
N THR A 43 14.30 1.29 -12.41
CA THR A 43 15.20 0.27 -11.84
C THR A 43 14.96 0.01 -10.36
N MET A 44 14.29 0.92 -9.65
CA MET A 44 13.88 0.73 -8.24
C MET A 44 12.53 0.01 -8.08
N ASP A 45 12.18 -0.88 -9.01
CA ASP A 45 10.99 -1.70 -8.87
C ASP A 45 11.09 -2.55 -7.60
N SER A 46 10.22 -2.26 -6.62
CA SER A 46 9.99 -3.14 -5.48
C SER A 46 9.28 -4.40 -6.00
N PRO A 47 9.94 -5.57 -5.98
CA PRO A 47 9.44 -6.76 -6.68
C PRO A 47 8.17 -7.36 -6.08
N SER A 48 7.77 -6.97 -4.86
CA SER A 48 6.63 -7.61 -4.16
C SER A 48 5.27 -7.00 -4.49
N VAL A 49 5.20 -5.69 -4.77
CA VAL A 49 3.92 -5.00 -5.01
C VAL A 49 3.44 -5.24 -6.44
N ASP A 50 4.35 -5.32 -7.40
CA ASP A 50 4.01 -5.26 -8.82
C ASP A 50 3.34 -6.55 -9.33
N ALA A 51 3.89 -7.72 -8.97
CA ALA A 51 3.30 -9.03 -9.29
C ALA A 51 1.89 -9.19 -8.70
N THR A 52 1.63 -8.59 -7.55
CA THR A 52 0.32 -8.62 -6.88
C THR A 52 -0.68 -7.70 -7.60
N THR A 53 -0.22 -6.58 -8.17
CA THR A 53 -1.08 -5.65 -8.91
C THR A 53 -1.47 -6.12 -10.30
N ASP A 54 -0.73 -7.01 -10.95
CA ASP A 54 -1.18 -7.60 -12.22
C ASP A 54 -2.39 -8.53 -12.05
N LEU A 55 -2.51 -9.13 -10.86
CA LEU A 55 -3.57 -10.07 -10.52
C LEU A 55 -4.92 -9.41 -10.19
N ILE A 56 -5.09 -8.09 -10.29
CA ILE A 56 -6.39 -7.44 -10.03
C ILE A 56 -7.21 -7.20 -11.31
N TRP A 57 -6.59 -7.36 -12.47
CA TRP A 57 -7.24 -7.14 -13.75
C TRP A 57 -7.99 -8.41 -14.17
N HIS A 58 -9.29 -8.44 -13.90
CA HIS A 58 -10.15 -9.60 -14.19
C HIS A 58 -11.24 -9.22 -15.20
N LYS A 59 -11.37 -10.00 -16.29
CA LYS A 59 -12.28 -9.69 -17.42
C LYS A 59 -13.76 -9.60 -17.03
N GLN A 60 -14.16 -10.27 -15.95
CA GLN A 60 -15.55 -10.31 -15.47
C GLN A 60 -15.84 -9.21 -14.44
N VAL A 61 -14.84 -8.41 -14.06
CA VAL A 61 -14.98 -7.37 -13.04
C VAL A 61 -15.03 -6.01 -13.73
N PRO A 62 -16.00 -5.14 -13.39
CA PRO A 62 -16.02 -3.78 -13.91
C PRO A 62 -14.73 -3.03 -13.58
N LEU A 63 -14.22 -2.24 -14.53
CA LEU A 63 -12.93 -1.54 -14.38
C LEU A 63 -12.83 -0.69 -13.10
N LYS A 64 -13.94 -0.08 -12.67
CA LYS A 64 -14.01 0.71 -11.43
C LYS A 64 -13.62 -0.10 -10.18
N VAL A 65 -13.95 -1.38 -10.13
CA VAL A 65 -13.63 -2.28 -9.02
C VAL A 65 -12.15 -2.66 -9.08
N SER A 66 -11.61 -2.99 -10.25
CA SER A 66 -10.15 -3.22 -10.38
C SER A 66 -9.33 -1.97 -10.03
N ILE A 67 -9.81 -0.77 -10.38
CA ILE A 67 -9.15 0.48 -9.97
C ILE A 67 -9.22 0.68 -8.44
N LEU A 68 -10.35 0.36 -7.81
CA LEU A 68 -10.49 0.40 -6.36
C LEU A 68 -9.47 -0.55 -5.70
N ALA A 69 -9.41 -1.80 -6.16
CA ALA A 69 -8.44 -2.81 -5.73
C ALA A 69 -6.99 -2.34 -5.88
N TRP A 70 -6.66 -1.77 -7.04
CA TRP A 70 -5.33 -1.26 -7.35
C TRP A 70 -4.91 -0.16 -6.37
N ARG A 71 -5.82 0.80 -6.12
CA ARG A 71 -5.58 1.88 -5.15
C ARG A 71 -5.46 1.33 -3.73
N LEU A 72 -6.29 0.35 -3.37
CA LEU A 72 -6.27 -0.29 -2.06
C LEU A 72 -4.94 -0.98 -1.78
N LEU A 73 -4.47 -1.84 -2.69
CA LEU A 73 -3.19 -2.57 -2.57
C LEU A 73 -1.97 -1.64 -2.50
N ARG A 74 -2.06 -0.43 -3.07
CA ARG A 74 -0.98 0.59 -3.01
C ARG A 74 -1.13 1.57 -1.84
N ASN A 75 -2.07 1.33 -0.92
CA ASN A 75 -2.44 2.25 0.15
C ASN A 75 -2.70 3.68 -0.35
N ARG A 76 -3.47 3.80 -1.44
CA ARG A 76 -3.80 5.08 -2.11
C ARG A 76 -5.28 5.46 -2.01
N LEU A 77 -6.08 4.72 -1.25
CA LEU A 77 -7.45 5.12 -0.96
C LEU A 77 -7.47 6.36 -0.04
N PRO A 78 -8.52 7.19 -0.13
CA PRO A 78 -8.69 8.35 0.75
C PRO A 78 -9.17 7.95 2.15
N THR A 79 -8.48 7.00 2.79
CA THR A 79 -8.68 6.70 4.22
C THR A 79 -8.31 7.92 5.05
N LYS A 80 -8.91 8.10 6.22
CA LYS A 80 -8.56 9.24 7.08
C LYS A 80 -7.08 9.26 7.47
N GLU A 81 -6.44 8.10 7.61
CA GLU A 81 -4.99 8.01 7.74
C GLU A 81 -4.28 8.74 6.58
N ASN A 82 -4.56 8.35 5.34
CA ASN A 82 -3.93 8.91 4.14
C ASN A 82 -4.29 10.39 3.93
N LEU A 83 -5.49 10.82 4.30
CA LEU A 83 -5.90 12.22 4.22
C LEU A 83 -5.13 13.09 5.22
N ALA A 84 -4.92 12.60 6.44
CA ALA A 84 -4.14 13.32 7.45
C ALA A 84 -2.65 13.37 7.09
N THR A 85 -2.07 12.29 6.55
CA THR A 85 -0.67 12.31 6.03
C THR A 85 -0.48 13.34 4.92
N ARG A 86 -1.55 13.68 4.19
CA ARG A 86 -1.56 14.72 3.15
C ARG A 86 -1.96 16.10 3.67
N HIS A 87 -2.13 16.24 5.00
CA HIS A 87 -2.57 17.47 5.66
C HIS A 87 -3.92 18.01 5.15
N ILE A 88 -4.80 17.12 4.66
CA ILE A 88 -6.17 17.47 4.23
C ILE A 88 -7.10 17.53 5.45
N ILE A 89 -6.88 16.66 6.43
CA ILE A 89 -7.60 16.63 7.70
C ILE A 89 -6.60 16.66 8.86
N SER A 90 -7.09 17.00 10.06
CA SER A 90 -6.27 17.00 11.26
C SER A 90 -6.06 15.57 11.79
N HIS A 91 -4.89 15.34 12.41
CA HIS A 91 -4.50 14.02 12.92
C HIS A 91 -5.42 13.49 14.04
N ASP A 92 -6.07 14.38 14.79
CA ASP A 92 -7.08 14.03 15.80
C ASP A 92 -8.39 13.49 15.20
N THR A 93 -8.60 13.61 13.89
CA THR A 93 -9.82 13.15 13.20
C THR A 93 -9.65 11.83 12.47
N GLN A 94 -8.56 11.10 12.70
CA GLN A 94 -8.18 9.89 11.96
C GLN A 94 -8.97 8.61 12.35
N PHE A 95 -9.95 8.71 13.25
CA PHE A 95 -10.69 7.54 13.75
C PHE A 95 -11.64 6.93 12.72
N CYS A 96 -11.79 5.60 12.77
CA CYS A 96 -12.60 4.78 11.89
C CYS A 96 -14.05 5.28 11.78
N VAL A 97 -14.55 5.40 10.55
CA VAL A 97 -15.93 5.77 10.25
C VAL A 97 -16.98 4.87 10.91
N ALA A 98 -16.64 3.62 11.21
CA ALA A 98 -17.52 2.69 11.91
C ALA A 98 -17.72 3.04 13.41
N GLY A 99 -16.97 4.00 13.94
CA GLY A 99 -17.09 4.40 15.35
C GLY A 99 -16.48 3.40 16.35
N CYS A 100 -15.66 2.46 15.88
CA CYS A 100 -15.04 1.44 16.75
C CYS A 100 -13.80 1.92 17.53
N GLY A 101 -13.46 3.21 17.44
CA GLY A 101 -12.32 3.82 18.16
C GLY A 101 -10.93 3.55 17.58
N GLY A 102 -10.78 2.68 16.58
CA GLY A 102 -9.51 2.44 15.89
C GLY A 102 -9.17 3.54 14.89
N LEU A 103 -7.90 3.63 14.46
CA LEU A 103 -7.49 4.50 13.34
C LEU A 103 -8.02 3.95 12.01
N GLU A 104 -8.49 4.82 11.13
CA GLU A 104 -8.98 4.44 9.81
C GLU A 104 -7.82 4.26 8.82
N THR A 105 -7.19 3.09 8.91
CA THR A 105 -6.24 2.60 7.90
C THR A 105 -6.96 1.67 6.91
N ALA A 106 -6.37 1.42 5.75
CA ALA A 106 -6.93 0.46 4.80
C ALA A 106 -7.02 -0.96 5.40
N HIS A 107 -5.98 -1.40 6.12
CA HIS A 107 -5.99 -2.68 6.81
C HIS A 107 -7.12 -2.74 7.86
N HIS A 108 -7.29 -1.67 8.64
CA HIS A 108 -8.36 -1.62 9.63
C HIS A 108 -9.74 -1.66 8.99
N LEU A 109 -9.99 -0.79 8.00
CA LEU A 109 -11.30 -0.68 7.37
C LEU A 109 -11.77 -2.01 6.75
N PHE A 110 -10.85 -2.76 6.15
CA PHE A 110 -11.21 -3.97 5.41
C PHE A 110 -10.98 -5.28 6.16
N LEU A 111 -10.05 -5.38 7.12
CA LEU A 111 -9.65 -6.65 7.72
C LEU A 111 -9.76 -6.72 9.24
N SER A 112 -9.50 -5.64 9.98
CA SER A 112 -9.42 -5.71 11.45
C SER A 112 -10.48 -4.91 12.21
N CYS A 113 -11.28 -4.07 11.52
CA CYS A 113 -12.38 -3.35 12.14
C CYS A 113 -13.42 -4.35 12.68
N PRO A 114 -13.80 -4.29 13.97
CA PRO A 114 -14.73 -5.25 14.56
C PRO A 114 -16.12 -5.24 13.89
N ILE A 115 -16.47 -4.16 13.20
CA ILE A 115 -17.72 -4.04 12.45
C ILE A 115 -17.62 -4.69 11.06
N PHE A 116 -16.51 -4.52 10.35
CA PHE A 116 -16.36 -4.97 8.96
C PHE A 116 -15.63 -6.32 8.82
N ALA A 117 -14.67 -6.61 9.69
CA ALA A 117 -13.89 -7.86 9.69
C ALA A 117 -14.73 -9.14 9.66
N PRO A 118 -15.88 -9.25 10.36
CA PRO A 118 -16.71 -10.45 10.31
C PRO A 118 -17.16 -10.85 8.90
N LEU A 119 -17.23 -9.92 7.94
CA LEU A 119 -17.57 -10.21 6.54
C LEU A 119 -16.61 -11.23 5.92
N TRP A 120 -15.31 -11.11 6.18
CA TRP A 120 -14.33 -12.07 5.66
C TRP A 120 -14.44 -13.44 6.31
N CYS A 121 -14.89 -13.53 7.56
CA CYS A 121 -15.20 -14.82 8.19
C CYS A 121 -16.38 -15.51 7.48
N LEU A 122 -17.42 -14.76 7.12
CA LEU A 122 -18.57 -15.29 6.37
C LEU A 122 -18.16 -15.75 4.96
N VAL A 123 -17.36 -14.96 4.25
CA VAL A 123 -16.85 -15.33 2.91
C VAL A 123 -16.00 -16.59 2.98
N ARG A 124 -15.06 -16.68 3.94
CA ARG A 124 -14.21 -17.86 4.17
C ARG A 124 -15.03 -19.11 4.47
N SER A 125 -16.06 -18.98 5.31
CA SER A 125 -16.98 -20.07 5.63
C SER A 125 -17.76 -20.53 4.40
N TRP A 126 -18.30 -19.59 3.60
CA TRP A 126 -19.04 -19.88 2.38
C TRP A 126 -18.25 -20.69 1.37
N ILE A 127 -16.96 -20.36 1.16
CA ILE A 127 -16.10 -21.05 0.20
C ILE A 127 -15.28 -22.20 0.81
N SER A 128 -15.49 -22.49 2.11
CA SER A 128 -14.79 -23.53 2.87
C SER A 128 -13.26 -23.42 2.83
N ILE A 129 -12.73 -22.21 3.06
CA ILE A 129 -11.28 -21.93 3.10
C ILE A 129 -10.90 -21.44 4.50
N SER A 130 -9.89 -22.07 5.10
CA SER A 130 -9.25 -21.60 6.33
C SER A 130 -7.96 -20.87 5.97
N LEU A 131 -7.84 -19.62 6.40
CA LEU A 131 -6.70 -18.74 6.12
C LEU A 131 -6.26 -18.08 7.43
N ALA A 132 -4.95 -17.93 7.60
CA ALA A 132 -4.42 -17.10 8.68
C ALA A 132 -4.83 -15.64 8.45
N ASP A 133 -5.03 -14.90 9.54
CA ASP A 133 -5.26 -13.47 9.46
C ASP A 133 -3.91 -12.77 9.21
N PRO A 134 -3.72 -12.09 8.07
CA PRO A 134 -2.44 -11.49 7.71
C PRO A 134 -2.25 -10.14 8.39
N GLU A 135 -1.00 -9.74 8.63
CA GLU A 135 -0.66 -8.43 9.20
C GLU A 135 -0.86 -7.30 8.17
N LEU A 136 -0.67 -7.60 6.89
CA LEU A 136 -0.79 -6.64 5.80
C LEU A 136 -1.94 -6.99 4.85
N PHE A 137 -2.59 -5.95 4.31
CA PHE A 137 -3.71 -6.14 3.38
C PHE A 137 -3.27 -6.80 2.07
N GLN A 138 -2.07 -6.50 1.58
CA GLN A 138 -1.53 -7.11 0.36
C GLN A 138 -1.34 -8.62 0.52
N GLU A 139 -0.92 -9.07 1.70
CA GLU A 139 -0.76 -10.49 2.01
C GLU A 139 -2.10 -11.20 2.04
N HIS A 140 -3.16 -10.55 2.52
CA HIS A 140 -4.52 -11.09 2.48
C HIS A 140 -4.92 -11.47 1.06
N PHE A 141 -4.69 -10.58 0.09
CA PHE A 141 -5.00 -10.87 -1.29
C PHE A 141 -4.23 -12.10 -1.78
N VAL A 142 -2.89 -12.10 -1.65
CA VAL A 142 -2.02 -13.19 -2.11
C VAL A 142 -2.41 -14.51 -1.47
N GLN A 143 -2.55 -14.55 -0.14
CA GLN A 143 -2.97 -15.75 0.57
C GLN A 143 -4.34 -16.23 0.09
N PHE A 144 -5.29 -15.33 -0.15
CA PHE A 144 -6.64 -15.69 -0.58
C PHE A 144 -6.64 -16.40 -1.94
N ILE A 145 -5.93 -15.85 -2.94
CA ILE A 145 -5.88 -16.45 -4.29
C ILE A 145 -5.08 -17.76 -4.31
N HIS A 146 -4.07 -17.89 -3.45
CA HIS A 146 -3.21 -19.07 -3.36
C HIS A 146 -3.65 -20.10 -2.32
N SER A 147 -4.69 -19.81 -1.54
CA SER A 147 -5.27 -20.68 -0.50
C SER A 147 -5.67 -22.06 -1.01
N SER A 148 -6.03 -22.14 -2.29
CA SER A 148 -6.22 -23.41 -2.96
C SER A 148 -4.95 -23.78 -3.75
N ARG A 149 -4.40 -24.97 -3.49
CA ARG A 149 -3.30 -25.58 -4.28
C ARG A 149 -3.75 -25.98 -5.71
N GLY A 150 -4.72 -25.27 -6.28
CA GLY A 150 -5.49 -25.66 -7.47
C GLY A 150 -5.02 -25.02 -8.79
N LEU A 151 -5.59 -25.57 -9.86
CA LEU A 151 -5.44 -25.17 -11.26
C LEU A 151 -5.75 -23.67 -11.50
N ARG A 152 -5.22 -23.11 -12.59
CA ARG A 152 -5.39 -21.70 -13.02
C ARG A 152 -6.84 -21.19 -12.93
N ALA A 153 -7.81 -22.03 -13.30
CA ALA A 153 -9.25 -21.68 -13.24
C ALA A 153 -9.73 -21.37 -11.81
N ARG A 154 -9.26 -22.13 -10.81
CA ARG A 154 -9.65 -21.91 -9.41
C ARG A 154 -9.06 -20.62 -8.86
N ARG A 155 -7.83 -20.27 -9.25
CA ARG A 155 -7.23 -18.97 -8.92
C ARG A 155 -8.02 -17.81 -9.51
N SER A 156 -8.43 -17.91 -10.78
CA SER A 156 -9.28 -16.89 -11.43
C SER A 156 -10.61 -16.71 -10.69
N PHE A 157 -11.22 -17.81 -10.23
CA PHE A 157 -12.46 -17.75 -9.46
C PHE A 157 -12.27 -17.10 -8.07
N LEU A 158 -11.19 -17.43 -7.36
CA LEU A 158 -10.87 -16.80 -6.07
C LEU A 158 -10.52 -15.31 -6.23
N GLN A 159 -9.82 -14.95 -7.30
CA GLN A 159 -9.55 -13.56 -7.67
C GLN A 159 -10.87 -12.78 -7.87
N LEU A 160 -11.83 -13.36 -8.59
CA LEU A 160 -13.14 -12.77 -8.80
C LEU A 160 -13.88 -12.56 -7.47
N ILE A 161 -13.95 -13.59 -6.61
CA ILE A 161 -14.60 -13.48 -5.30
C ILE A 161 -13.97 -12.36 -4.48
N TRP A 162 -12.64 -12.35 -4.38
CA TRP A 162 -11.93 -11.35 -3.60
C TRP A 162 -12.22 -9.93 -4.09
N LEU A 163 -12.20 -9.72 -5.42
CA LEU A 163 -12.51 -8.42 -6.04
C LEU A 163 -13.97 -7.98 -5.82
N CYS A 164 -14.90 -8.92 -5.65
CA CYS A 164 -16.29 -8.61 -5.32
C CYS A 164 -16.53 -8.28 -3.84
N CYS A 165 -15.59 -8.64 -2.96
CA CYS A 165 -15.71 -8.44 -1.51
C CYS A 165 -15.07 -7.14 -0.99
N ILE A 166 -14.30 -6.44 -1.83
CA ILE A 166 -13.68 -5.14 -1.54
C ILE A 166 -14.50 -3.98 -2.13
#